data_AF-A0A0F5IRK4-F1
#
_entry.id   AF-A0A0F5IRK4-F1
#
_cell.length_a   1.000
_cell.length_b   1.000
_cell.length_c   1.000
_cell.angle_alpha   90.00
_cell.angle_beta   90.00
_cell.angle_gamma   90.00
#
_symmetry.space_group_name_H-M   'P 1'
#
loop_
_entity.id
_entity.type
_entity.pdbx_description
1 polymer ?
#
loop_
_entity_poly.entity_id
_entity_poly.type
_entity_poly.pdbx_seq_one_letter_code
_entity_poly.pdbx_strand_id
1 'polypeptide(L)'
;MIKKTYLTREMLQSRVKELEGAMKHMAVNSKGLEYENVRLKRLLYKSLHIGINADDIDQYDYSGIILEEAAKELSLSIHCLELSTRVKNGLTALEIKTVADLLHEIRDYKMERIKERRMLGKKSVAEILDALRKKGWVDEYNRCYLFGYL
;
A
#
# COMPACT_ATOMS: atom_id res chain seq x y z
N MET A 1 25.63 -11.35 34.11
CA MET A 1 25.44 -12.32 33.00
C MET A 1 24.26 -11.87 32.15
N ILE A 2 24.50 -11.41 30.93
CA ILE A 2 23.40 -11.12 29.98
C ILE A 2 22.91 -12.46 29.45
N LYS A 3 21.67 -12.86 29.78
CA LYS A 3 21.03 -14.06 29.21
C LYS A 3 20.94 -13.87 27.70
N LYS A 4 21.66 -14.70 26.93
CA LYS A 4 21.47 -14.78 25.48
C LYS A 4 20.15 -15.49 25.22
N THR A 5 19.13 -14.73 24.82
CA THR A 5 17.87 -15.28 24.35
C THR A 5 18.06 -15.74 22.91
N TYR A 6 17.94 -17.03 22.66
CA TYR A 6 18.04 -17.61 21.31
C TYR A 6 16.70 -17.46 20.60
N LEU A 7 16.72 -16.89 19.38
CA LEU A 7 15.53 -16.77 18.54
C LEU A 7 15.09 -18.14 18.05
N THR A 8 13.81 -18.45 18.17
CA THR A 8 13.25 -19.68 17.59
C THR A 8 13.17 -19.55 16.06
N ARG A 9 13.05 -20.68 15.37
CA ARG A 9 12.90 -20.72 13.90
C ARG A 9 11.71 -19.87 13.42
N GLU A 10 10.60 -19.89 14.14
CA GLU A 10 9.40 -19.11 13.84
C GLU A 10 9.64 -17.61 14.00
N MET A 11 10.36 -17.20 15.06
CA MET A 11 10.74 -15.80 15.26
C MET A 11 11.67 -15.30 14.17
N LEU A 12 12.61 -16.14 13.72
CA LEU A 12 13.48 -15.84 12.57
C LEU A 12 12.67 -15.68 11.28
N GLN A 13 11.71 -16.56 11.02
CA GLN A 13 10.85 -16.47 9.83
C GLN A 13 9.95 -15.23 9.85
N SER A 14 9.37 -14.87 10.99
CA SER A 14 8.63 -13.60 11.13
C SER A 14 9.51 -12.41 10.81
N ARG A 15 10.73 -12.40 11.35
CA ARG A 15 11.67 -11.29 11.17
C ARG A 15 12.18 -11.18 9.74
N VAL A 16 12.43 -12.30 9.06
CA VAL A 16 12.75 -12.30 7.62
C VAL A 16 11.60 -11.72 6.81
N LYS A 17 10.36 -12.09 7.12
CA LYS A 17 9.17 -11.58 6.43
C LYS A 17 8.94 -10.08 6.66
N GLU A 18 9.19 -9.60 7.87
CA GLU A 18 9.19 -8.16 8.20
C GLU A 18 10.25 -7.41 7.39
N LEU A 19 11.47 -7.96 7.31
CA LEU A 19 12.56 -7.38 6.52
C LEU A 19 12.24 -7.37 5.02
N GLU A 20 11.65 -8.43 4.48
CA GLU A 20 11.19 -8.49 3.09
C GLU A 20 10.11 -7.44 2.78
N GLY A 21 9.18 -7.21 3.72
CA GLY A 21 8.18 -6.15 3.60
C GLY A 21 8.81 -4.76 3.59
N ALA A 22 9.73 -4.50 4.52
CA ALA A 22 10.48 -3.25 4.58
C ALA A 22 11.30 -3.02 3.29
N MET A 23 11.94 -4.07 2.75
CA MET A 23 12.68 -3.99 1.48
C MET A 23 11.78 -3.63 0.29
N LYS A 24 10.57 -4.20 0.21
CA LYS A 24 9.61 -3.85 -0.86
C LYS A 24 9.16 -2.39 -0.74
N HIS A 25 8.86 -1.92 0.47
CA HIS A 25 8.51 -0.52 0.71
C HIS A 25 9.66 0.44 0.36
N MET A 26 10.90 0.10 0.75
CA MET A 26 12.08 0.86 0.35
C MET A 26 12.28 0.87 -1.16
N ALA A 27 12.00 -0.23 -1.86
CA ALA A 27 12.12 -0.28 -3.32
C ALA A 27 11.12 0.65 -4.02
N VAL A 28 9.87 0.71 -3.56
CA VAL A 28 8.86 1.64 -4.09
C VAL A 28 9.26 3.09 -3.83
N ASN A 29 9.67 3.42 -2.61
CA ASN A 29 10.12 4.77 -2.27
C ASN A 29 11.40 5.17 -3.02
N SER A 30 12.34 4.24 -3.18
CA SER A 30 13.56 4.44 -3.98
C SER A 30 13.21 4.73 -5.43
N LYS A 31 12.23 4.02 -5.99
CA LYS A 31 11.76 4.23 -7.36
C LYS A 31 11.12 5.61 -7.52
N GLY A 32 10.25 6.02 -6.59
CA GLY A 32 9.67 7.37 -6.58
C GLY A 32 10.73 8.47 -6.48
N LEU A 33 11.73 8.28 -5.62
CA LEU A 33 12.88 9.19 -5.50
C LEU A 33 13.74 9.22 -6.76
N GLU A 34 13.96 8.08 -7.42
CA GLU A 34 14.68 8.01 -8.71
C GLU A 34 13.94 8.81 -9.79
N TYR A 35 12.62 8.69 -9.88
CA TYR A 35 11.81 9.47 -10.83
C TYR A 35 11.93 10.97 -10.59
N GLU A 36 11.80 11.43 -9.33
CA GLU A 36 11.99 12.84 -9.00
C GLU A 36 13.43 13.31 -9.24
N ASN A 37 14.43 12.46 -8.97
CA ASN A 37 15.83 12.80 -9.22
C ASN A 37 16.11 13.00 -10.72
N VAL A 38 15.54 12.15 -11.58
CA VAL A 38 15.62 12.29 -13.04
C VAL A 38 14.91 13.56 -13.50
N ARG A 39 13.72 13.84 -12.97
CA ARG A 39 12.96 15.06 -13.25
C ARG A 39 13.78 16.31 -12.94
N LEU A 40 14.30 16.40 -11.72
CA LEU A 40 15.09 17.54 -11.24
C LEU A 40 16.39 17.72 -12.04
N LYS A 41 17.10 16.63 -12.39
CA LYS A 41 18.30 16.69 -13.24
C LYS A 41 18.00 17.28 -14.62
N ARG A 42 16.89 16.89 -15.24
CA ARG A 42 16.48 17.40 -16.55
C ARG A 42 16.11 18.87 -16.48
N LEU A 43 15.33 19.26 -15.47
CA LEU A 43 14.98 20.67 -15.22
C LEU A 43 16.25 21.51 -14.98
N LEU A 44 17.17 21.05 -14.13
CA LEU A 44 18.43 21.75 -13.85
C LEU A 44 19.31 21.90 -15.09
N TYR A 45 19.43 20.85 -15.91
CA TYR A 45 20.17 20.96 -17.17
C TYR A 45 19.57 22.05 -18.06
N LYS A 46 18.23 22.09 -18.16
CA LYS A 46 17.52 23.05 -18.99
C LYS A 46 17.62 24.48 -18.45
N SER A 47 17.53 24.71 -17.14
CA SER A 47 17.72 26.04 -16.54
C SER A 47 19.10 26.61 -16.80
N LEU A 48 20.13 25.77 -16.80
CA LEU A 48 21.51 26.19 -17.00
C LEU A 48 21.84 26.55 -18.46
N HIS A 49 21.09 26.06 -19.44
CA HIS A 49 21.48 26.15 -20.86
C HIS A 49 20.44 26.85 -21.75
N ILE A 50 19.16 26.76 -21.43
CA ILE A 50 18.05 27.16 -22.34
C ILE A 50 17.00 28.02 -21.62
N GLY A 51 16.92 27.93 -20.29
CA GLY A 51 15.86 28.55 -19.48
C GLY A 51 14.68 27.58 -19.29
N ILE A 52 14.01 27.68 -18.14
CA ILE A 52 12.81 26.89 -17.82
C ILE A 52 11.58 27.79 -18.01
N ASN A 53 10.57 27.31 -18.73
CA ASN A 53 9.22 27.89 -18.68
C ASN A 53 8.26 26.99 -17.88
N ALA A 54 7.02 27.46 -17.66
CA ALA A 54 6.04 26.68 -16.90
C ALA A 54 5.71 25.34 -17.57
N ASP A 55 5.58 25.32 -18.89
CA ASP A 55 5.26 24.12 -19.68
C ASP A 55 6.32 22.99 -19.53
N ASP A 56 7.58 23.37 -19.29
CA ASP A 56 8.67 22.42 -19.04
C ASP A 56 8.53 21.68 -17.70
N ILE A 57 7.87 22.30 -16.71
CA ILE A 57 7.61 21.68 -15.41
C ILE A 57 6.55 20.59 -15.57
N ASP A 58 5.52 20.89 -16.35
CA ASP A 58 4.40 19.98 -16.62
C ASP A 58 4.81 18.83 -17.55
N GLN A 59 5.71 19.07 -18.52
CA GLN A 59 6.22 18.03 -19.41
C GLN A 59 6.96 16.90 -18.68
N TYR A 60 7.60 17.22 -17.56
CA TYR A 60 8.28 16.23 -16.73
C TYR A 60 7.48 15.89 -15.46
N ASP A 61 6.24 16.35 -15.35
CA ASP A 61 5.39 15.97 -14.23
C ASP A 61 5.01 14.48 -14.37
N TYR A 62 5.69 13.67 -13.57
CA TYR A 62 5.46 12.24 -13.48
C TYR A 62 4.32 11.89 -12.52
N SER A 63 3.61 12.90 -11.95
CA SER A 63 2.44 12.69 -11.07
C SER A 63 1.37 11.82 -11.74
N GLY A 64 1.17 11.98 -13.06
CA GLY A 64 0.24 11.19 -13.85
C GLY A 64 0.57 9.68 -13.88
N ILE A 65 1.85 9.32 -13.90
CA ILE A 65 2.28 7.91 -13.86
C ILE A 65 1.94 7.29 -12.50
N ILE A 66 2.14 8.05 -11.41
CA ILE A 66 1.80 7.61 -10.05
C ILE A 66 0.28 7.48 -9.89
N LEU A 67 -0.50 8.40 -10.48
CA LEU A 67 -1.96 8.33 -10.53
C LEU A 67 -2.44 7.08 -11.28
N GLU A 68 -1.85 6.76 -12.44
CA GLU A 68 -2.18 5.56 -13.20
C GLU A 68 -1.82 4.27 -12.44
N GLU A 69 -0.67 4.22 -11.77
CA GLU A 69 -0.25 3.07 -10.95
C GLU A 69 -1.17 2.91 -9.74
N ALA A 70 -1.48 3.99 -9.01
CA ALA A 70 -2.42 3.95 -7.91
C ALA A 70 -3.82 3.51 -8.35
N ALA A 71 -4.32 4.03 -9.48
CA ALA A 71 -5.61 3.62 -10.05
C ALA A 71 -5.64 2.12 -10.42
N LYS A 72 -4.55 1.60 -11.00
CA LYS A 72 -4.40 0.17 -11.26
C LYS A 72 -4.49 -0.65 -9.97
N GLU A 73 -3.81 -0.23 -8.90
CA GLU A 73 -3.88 -0.95 -7.63
C GLU A 73 -5.26 -0.87 -6.97
N LEU A 74 -5.89 0.30 -6.98
CA LEU A 74 -7.22 0.53 -6.43
C LEU A 74 -8.30 -0.29 -7.14
N SER A 75 -8.17 -0.47 -8.46
CA SER A 75 -9.09 -1.29 -9.26
C SER A 75 -8.92 -2.80 -9.09
N LEU A 76 -7.86 -3.27 -8.39
CA LEU A 76 -7.67 -4.69 -8.15
C LEU A 76 -8.84 -5.28 -7.36
N SER A 77 -9.23 -6.49 -7.71
CA SER A 77 -10.25 -7.21 -6.95
C SER A 77 -9.72 -7.65 -5.59
N ILE A 78 -10.57 -7.66 -4.55
CA ILE A 78 -10.25 -8.21 -3.22
C ILE A 78 -9.78 -9.67 -3.27
N HIS A 79 -10.03 -10.40 -4.36
CA HIS A 79 -9.53 -11.76 -4.53
C HIS A 79 -8.00 -11.85 -4.50
N CYS A 80 -7.29 -10.77 -4.85
CA CYS A 80 -5.83 -10.72 -4.80
C CYS A 80 -5.27 -10.80 -3.37
N LEU A 81 -6.08 -10.56 -2.34
CA LEU A 81 -5.67 -10.54 -0.92
C LEU A 81 -5.52 -11.92 -0.28
N GLU A 82 -5.75 -13.01 -1.03
CA GLU A 82 -5.61 -14.40 -0.54
C GLU A 82 -6.39 -14.68 0.77
N LEU A 83 -7.46 -13.92 1.00
CA LEU A 83 -8.33 -14.07 2.17
C LEU A 83 -9.03 -15.42 2.16
N SER A 84 -9.39 -15.89 3.34
CA SER A 84 -10.23 -17.07 3.55
C SER A 84 -11.57 -16.91 2.86
N THR A 85 -12.14 -18.03 2.39
CA THR A 85 -13.43 -18.06 1.68
C THR A 85 -14.53 -17.38 2.50
N ARG A 86 -14.50 -17.53 3.83
CA ARG A 86 -15.45 -16.89 4.74
C ARG A 86 -15.37 -15.36 4.67
N VAL A 87 -14.15 -14.81 4.72
CA VAL A 87 -13.94 -13.36 4.66
C VAL A 87 -14.30 -12.83 3.27
N LYS A 88 -13.88 -13.51 2.20
CA LYS A 88 -14.26 -13.16 0.83
C LYS A 88 -15.77 -13.09 0.65
N ASN A 89 -16.50 -14.13 1.07
CA ASN A 89 -17.96 -14.16 0.95
C ASN A 89 -18.63 -13.05 1.79
N GLY A 90 -18.09 -12.76 2.97
CA GLY A 90 -18.58 -11.68 3.83
C GLY A 90 -18.39 -10.30 3.20
N LEU A 91 -17.23 -10.06 2.59
CA LEU A 91 -16.92 -8.81 1.87
C LEU A 91 -17.80 -8.66 0.62
N THR A 92 -17.94 -9.71 -0.20
CA THR A 92 -18.82 -9.70 -1.37
C THR A 92 -20.26 -9.40 -0.98
N ALA A 93 -20.74 -9.94 0.15
CA ALA A 93 -22.09 -9.68 0.66
C ALA A 93 -22.28 -8.28 1.26
N LEU A 94 -21.19 -7.51 1.44
CA LEU A 94 -21.19 -6.08 1.78
C LEU A 94 -20.93 -5.19 0.55
N GLU A 95 -20.92 -5.80 -0.64
CA GLU A 95 -20.58 -5.17 -1.92
C GLU A 95 -19.15 -4.63 -2.02
N ILE A 96 -18.27 -5.08 -1.13
CA ILE A 96 -16.85 -4.74 -1.16
C ILE A 96 -16.18 -5.71 -2.15
N LYS A 97 -15.81 -5.23 -3.34
CA LYS A 97 -15.30 -6.08 -4.45
C LYS A 97 -13.89 -5.70 -4.88
N THR A 98 -13.51 -4.44 -4.70
CA THR A 98 -12.20 -3.91 -5.08
C THR A 98 -11.39 -3.47 -3.85
N VAL A 99 -10.09 -3.22 -4.08
CA VAL A 99 -9.21 -2.63 -3.07
C VAL A 99 -9.72 -1.25 -2.68
N ALA A 100 -10.20 -0.44 -3.65
CA ALA A 100 -10.80 0.85 -3.37
C ALA A 100 -11.98 0.75 -2.39
N ASP A 101 -12.95 -0.14 -2.66
CA ASP A 101 -14.12 -0.33 -1.78
C ASP A 101 -13.69 -0.69 -0.35
N LEU A 102 -12.69 -1.56 -0.24
CA LEU A 102 -12.17 -2.02 1.04
C LEU A 102 -11.46 -0.88 1.78
N LEU A 103 -10.67 -0.07 1.07
CA LEU A 103 -9.98 1.06 1.68
C LEU A 103 -10.94 2.18 2.10
N HIS A 104 -12.02 2.43 1.36
CA HIS A 104 -13.12 3.31 1.81
C HIS A 104 -13.75 2.79 3.10
N GLU A 105 -14.01 1.49 3.19
CA GLU A 105 -14.52 0.86 4.41
C GLU A 105 -13.59 1.08 5.62
N ILE A 106 -12.27 1.09 5.39
CA ILE A 106 -11.27 1.34 6.45
C ILE A 106 -11.19 2.82 6.82
N ARG A 107 -11.10 3.71 5.83
CA ARG A 107 -10.88 5.15 6.00
C ARG A 107 -12.13 5.84 6.56
N ASP A 108 -13.26 5.61 5.91
CA ASP A 108 -14.47 6.42 6.11
C ASP A 108 -15.37 5.78 7.18
N TYR A 109 -15.43 4.44 7.22
CA TYR A 109 -16.35 3.68 8.08
C TYR A 109 -15.66 2.91 9.21
N LYS A 110 -14.33 3.00 9.35
CA LYS A 110 -13.54 2.32 10.40
C LYS A 110 -13.81 0.81 10.51
N MET A 111 -14.21 0.19 9.40
CA MET A 111 -14.65 -1.20 9.27
C MET A 111 -15.86 -1.59 10.12
N GLU A 112 -16.73 -0.65 10.52
CA GLU A 112 -17.89 -0.98 11.35
C GLU A 112 -18.85 -1.95 10.65
N ARG A 113 -19.10 -1.79 9.34
CA ARG A 113 -20.00 -2.71 8.60
C ARG A 113 -19.44 -4.13 8.54
N ILE A 114 -18.12 -4.26 8.50
CA ILE A 114 -17.43 -5.55 8.58
C ILE A 114 -17.55 -6.14 9.99
N LYS A 115 -17.38 -5.34 11.05
CA LYS A 115 -17.48 -5.80 12.45
C LYS A 115 -18.89 -6.22 12.84
N GLU A 116 -19.91 -5.52 12.35
CA GLU A 116 -21.32 -5.79 12.65
C GLU A 116 -21.88 -7.01 11.90
N ARG A 117 -21.21 -7.44 10.82
CA ARG A 117 -21.67 -8.59 10.05
C ARG A 117 -21.52 -9.87 10.87
N ARG A 118 -22.63 -10.54 11.18
CA ARG A 118 -22.68 -11.78 12.00
C ARG A 118 -21.61 -12.84 11.67
N MET A 119 -21.22 -12.94 10.40
CA MET A 119 -20.22 -13.93 9.95
C MET A 119 -18.77 -13.46 10.06
N LEU A 120 -18.53 -12.16 10.21
CA LEU A 120 -17.21 -11.55 10.34
C LEU A 120 -17.02 -11.08 11.78
N GLY A 121 -15.78 -11.02 12.23
CA GLY A 121 -15.47 -10.57 13.58
C GLY A 121 -14.04 -10.11 13.68
N LYS A 122 -13.54 -9.96 14.91
CA LYS A 122 -12.17 -9.45 15.16
C LYS A 122 -11.09 -10.21 14.39
N LYS A 123 -11.23 -11.54 14.24
CA LYS A 123 -10.29 -12.36 13.46
C LYS A 123 -10.32 -12.02 11.96
N SER A 124 -11.50 -11.78 11.40
CA SER A 124 -11.66 -11.38 9.99
C SER A 124 -11.05 -10.00 9.72
N VAL A 125 -11.24 -9.06 10.65
CA VAL A 125 -10.63 -7.72 10.56
C VAL A 125 -9.10 -7.81 10.59
N ALA A 126 -8.55 -8.60 11.53
CA ALA A 126 -7.11 -8.84 11.59
C ALA A 126 -6.58 -9.48 10.30
N GLU A 127 -7.29 -10.47 9.77
CA GLU A 127 -6.93 -11.14 8.51
C GLU A 127 -6.90 -10.17 7.31
N ILE A 128 -7.89 -9.28 7.21
CA ILE A 128 -7.94 -8.25 6.17
C ILE A 128 -6.74 -7.30 6.29
N LEU A 129 -6.49 -6.76 7.49
CA LEU A 129 -5.35 -5.86 7.71
C LEU A 129 -4.02 -6.53 7.43
N ASP A 130 -3.83 -7.78 7.86
CA ASP A 130 -2.62 -8.53 7.59
C ASP A 130 -2.44 -8.82 6.10
N ALA A 131 -3.52 -9.07 5.36
CA ALA A 131 -3.45 -9.24 3.92
C ALA A 131 -3.04 -7.95 3.20
N LEU A 132 -3.62 -6.81 3.59
CA LEU A 132 -3.25 -5.48 3.07
C LEU A 132 -1.78 -5.15 3.38
N ARG A 133 -1.30 -5.48 4.59
CA ARG A 133 0.12 -5.32 4.97
C ARG A 133 1.05 -6.21 4.17
N LYS A 134 0.68 -7.47 3.93
CA LYS A 134 1.46 -8.39 3.08
C LYS A 134 1.61 -7.88 1.65
N LYS A 135 0.61 -7.15 1.14
CA LYS A 135 0.68 -6.49 -0.17
C LYS A 135 1.49 -5.20 -0.15
N GLY A 136 1.80 -4.65 1.02
CA GLY A 136 2.54 -3.39 1.17
C GLY A 136 1.66 -2.15 1.02
N TRP A 137 0.33 -2.30 0.98
CA TRP A 137 -0.58 -1.16 0.87
C TRP A 137 -0.80 -0.45 2.20
N VAL A 138 -0.74 -1.19 3.31
CA VAL A 138 -0.97 -0.68 4.67
C VAL A 138 0.23 -1.00 5.54
N ASP A 139 0.67 -0.06 6.39
CA ASP A 139 1.78 -0.27 7.32
C ASP A 139 1.34 -0.81 8.70
N GLU A 140 2.29 -0.93 9.63
CA GLU A 140 2.03 -1.40 11.01
C GLU A 140 1.14 -0.43 11.82
N TYR A 141 1.10 0.85 11.45
CA TYR A 141 0.27 1.90 12.05
C TYR A 141 -1.06 2.09 11.32
N ASN A 142 -1.40 1.19 10.39
CA ASN A 142 -2.58 1.26 9.52
C ASN A 142 -2.62 2.49 8.60
N ARG A 143 -1.46 3.06 8.27
CA ARG A 143 -1.34 4.12 7.26
C ARG A 143 -1.29 3.47 5.89
N CYS A 144 -2.05 4.02 4.95
CA CYS A 144 -2.12 3.55 3.57
C CYS A 144 -1.78 4.69 2.62
N TYR A 145 -0.81 4.49 1.73
CA TYR A 145 -0.43 5.52 0.76
C TYR A 145 -1.52 5.74 -0.30
N LEU A 146 -2.33 4.71 -0.59
CA LEU A 146 -3.43 4.78 -1.53
C LEU A 146 -4.57 5.68 -1.06
N PHE A 147 -4.64 6.05 0.24
CA PHE A 147 -5.66 6.98 0.74
C PHE A 147 -5.60 8.37 0.13
N GLY A 148 -4.44 8.80 -0.39
CA GLY A 148 -4.30 10.07 -1.10
C GLY A 148 -4.91 10.07 -2.51
N TYR A 149 -5.34 8.90 -3.00
CA TYR A 149 -5.87 8.68 -4.35
C TYR A 149 -7.33 8.21 -4.36
N LEU A 150 -7.99 8.21 -3.21
CA LEU A 150 -9.38 7.77 -2.97
C LEU A 150 -10.35 8.94 -2.73
#